data_AF-A0A8H7V634-F1
#
_entry.id   AF-A0A8H7V634-F1
#
_cell.length_a   1.000
_cell.length_b   1.000
_cell.length_c   1.000
_cell.angle_alpha   90.00
_cell.angle_beta   90.00
_cell.angle_gamma   90.00
#
_symmetry.space_group_name_H-M   'P 1'
#
loop_
_entity.id
_entity.type
_entity.pdbx_description
1 polymer ?
#
loop_
_entity_poly.entity_id
_entity_poly.type
_entity_poly.pdbx_seq_one_letter_code
_entity_poly.pdbx_strand_id
1 'polypeptide(L)'
;MLASDQTTVSSNFKYKAYPLYLKLGNTPLEIRNKIGSHASRVLAYFPILDKPANGKNRTWWSLAKAAIIHQCLKIIFAPFAKRPPF
;
A
#
# COMPACT_ATOMS: atom_id res chain seq x y z
N MET A 1 8.40 8.63 3.55
CA MET A 1 6.93 8.64 3.79
C MET A 1 6.29 7.49 3.01
N LEU A 2 5.31 6.80 3.58
CA LEU A 2 4.54 5.75 2.90
C LEU A 2 3.28 6.34 2.27
N ALA A 3 2.96 5.95 1.04
CA ALA A 3 1.75 6.38 0.37
C ALA A 3 1.16 5.21 -0.44
N SER A 4 -0.12 4.91 -0.24
CA SER A 4 -0.87 4.02 -1.13
C SER A 4 -1.58 4.86 -2.17
N ASP A 5 -1.55 4.43 -3.43
CA ASP A 5 -2.36 5.04 -4.48
C ASP A 5 -3.43 4.07 -4.96
N GLN A 6 -4.69 4.51 -4.93
CA GLN A 6 -5.82 3.72 -5.40
C GLN A 6 -6.13 3.97 -6.89
N THR A 7 -5.54 5.02 -7.48
CA THR A 7 -5.78 5.40 -8.87
C THR A 7 -4.88 4.64 -9.84
N THR A 8 -3.63 4.36 -9.45
CA THR A 8 -2.70 3.52 -10.22
C THR A 8 -2.84 2.03 -9.86
N VAL A 9 -3.98 1.43 -10.16
CA VAL A 9 -4.19 -0.02 -9.96
C VAL A 9 -3.26 -0.80 -10.88
N SER A 10 -2.38 -1.62 -10.31
CA SER A 10 -1.64 -2.61 -11.09
C SER A 10 -2.53 -3.81 -11.33
N SER A 11 -2.77 -4.12 -12.60
CA SER A 11 -3.46 -5.34 -13.02
C SER A 11 -2.45 -6.32 -13.61
N ASN A 12 -2.33 -7.50 -13.00
CA ASN A 12 -1.69 -8.64 -13.62
C ASN A 12 -2.78 -9.58 -14.13
N PHE A 13 -3.40 -9.21 -15.26
CA PHE A 13 -4.53 -9.85 -15.95
C PHE A 13 -5.73 -10.23 -15.06
N LYS A 14 -5.56 -11.23 -14.18
CA LYS A 14 -6.55 -11.78 -13.26
C LYS A 14 -6.60 -11.06 -11.90
N TYR A 15 -5.48 -10.50 -11.44
CA TYR A 15 -5.38 -9.90 -10.11
C TYR A 15 -5.16 -8.40 -10.20
N LYS A 16 -5.95 -7.65 -9.42
CA LYS A 16 -5.80 -6.20 -9.27
C LYS A 16 -5.32 -5.92 -7.85
N ALA A 17 -4.38 -4.99 -7.73
CA ALA A 17 -3.81 -4.62 -6.43
C ALA A 17 -3.39 -3.15 -6.41
N TYR A 18 -3.47 -2.53 -5.24
CA TYR A 18 -3.08 -1.13 -5.05
C TYR A 18 -1.61 -1.03 -4.68
N PRO A 19 -0.78 -0.29 -5.43
CA PRO A 19 0.63 -0.11 -5.08
C PRO A 19 0.80 0.70 -3.79
N LEU A 20 1.71 0.23 -2.96
CA LEU A 20 2.27 0.95 -1.83
C LEU A 20 3.62 1.52 -2.24
N TYR A 21 3.74 2.85 -2.22
CA TYR A 21 4.95 3.58 -2.55
C TYR A 21 5.72 3.99 -1.28
N LEU A 22 7.04 3.83 -1.34
CA LEU A 22 7.98 4.46 -0.44
C LEU A 22 8.51 5.74 -1.12
N LYS A 23 8.27 6.89 -0.50
CA LYS A 23 8.72 8.20 -0.97
C LYS A 23 9.88 8.69 -0.12
N LEU A 24 10.92 9.21 -0.78
CA LEU A 24 12.03 9.88 -0.11
C LEU A 24 11.52 11.08 0.69
N GLY A 25 12.08 11.23 1.90
CA GLY A 25 11.87 12.43 2.70
C GLY A 25 12.64 13.61 2.10
N ASN A 26 12.26 14.83 2.48
CA ASN A 26 12.98 16.05 2.11
C ASN A 26 13.14 16.26 0.59
N THR A 27 12.16 15.82 -0.20
CA THR A 27 12.10 16.05 -1.65
C THR A 27 10.90 16.94 -1.97
N PRO A 28 11.03 17.94 -2.87
CA PRO A 28 9.92 18.78 -3.30
C PRO A 28 8.72 17.96 -3.79
N LEU A 29 7.50 18.43 -3.52
CA LEU A 29 6.26 17.71 -3.82
C LEU A 29 6.14 17.32 -5.29
N GLU A 30 6.55 18.24 -6.18
CA GLU A 30 6.54 18.06 -7.63
C GLU A 30 7.42 16.88 -8.05
N ILE A 31 8.64 16.82 -7.53
CA ILE A 31 9.59 15.74 -7.81
C ILE A 31 9.14 14.43 -7.16
N ARG A 32 8.51 14.49 -5.98
CA ARG A 32 8.06 13.31 -5.22
C ARG A 32 6.88 12.58 -5.88
N ASN A 33 6.02 13.30 -6.60
CA ASN A 33 4.82 12.76 -7.25
C ASN A 33 4.97 12.58 -8.76
N LYS A 34 6.07 13.06 -9.37
CA LYS A 34 6.32 12.90 -10.80
C LYS A 34 6.60 11.45 -11.16
N ILE A 35 5.83 10.93 -12.11
CA ILE A 35 6.04 9.59 -12.69
C ILE A 35 7.42 9.57 -13.36
N GLY A 36 8.25 8.56 -13.05
CA GLY A 36 9.63 8.45 -13.56
C GLY A 36 10.68 9.19 -12.73
N SER A 37 10.28 9.94 -11.70
CA SER A 37 11.22 10.43 -10.69
C SER A 37 11.63 9.29 -9.76
N HIS A 38 12.93 9.08 -9.59
CA HIS A 38 13.48 8.11 -8.62
C HIS A 38 13.19 8.48 -7.15
N ALA A 39 12.44 9.54 -6.89
CA ALA A 39 12.02 9.96 -5.55
C ALA A 39 10.94 9.06 -4.92
N SER A 40 10.30 8.18 -5.69
CA SER A 40 9.34 7.21 -5.17
C SER A 40 9.54 5.83 -5.79
N ARG A 41 9.41 4.78 -4.99
CA ARG A 41 9.52 3.40 -5.46
C ARG A 41 8.40 2.55 -4.89
N VAL A 42 7.88 1.62 -5.71
CA VAL A 42 6.89 0.63 -5.25
C VAL A 42 7.58 -0.30 -4.25
N LEU A 43 7.00 -0.42 -3.07
CA LEU A 43 7.44 -1.30 -2.00
C LEU A 43 6.66 -2.62 -2.01
N ALA A 44 5.34 -2.55 -2.22
CA ALA A 44 4.45 -3.71 -2.19
C ALA A 44 3.12 -3.41 -2.92
N TYR A 45 2.24 -4.39 -2.98
CA TYR A 45 0.88 -4.27 -3.50
C TYR A 45 -0.13 -4.76 -2.46
N PHE A 46 -1.16 -3.96 -2.19
CA PHE A 46 -2.27 -4.34 -1.32
C PHE A 46 -3.38 -5.05 -2.10
N PRO A 47 -4.00 -6.08 -1.52
CA PRO A 47 -5.13 -6.75 -2.15
C PRO A 47 -6.33 -5.81 -2.24
N ILE A 48 -7.09 -5.92 -3.34
CA ILE A 48 -8.40 -5.27 -3.45
C ILE A 48 -9.41 -6.09 -2.67
N LEU A 49 -10.08 -5.44 -1.72
CA LEU A 49 -11.11 -6.06 -0.89
C LEU A 49 -12.49 -5.61 -1.38
N ASP A 50 -13.15 -6.49 -2.15
CA ASP A 50 -14.49 -6.26 -2.65
C ASP A 50 -15.49 -6.10 -1.51
N LYS A 51 -16.39 -5.12 -1.65
CA LYS A 51 -17.43 -4.91 -0.64
C LYS A 51 -18.38 -6.11 -0.65
N PRO A 52 -18.83 -6.60 0.53
CA PRO A 52 -19.86 -7.62 0.57
C PRO A 52 -21.14 -7.13 -0.12
N ALA A 53 -21.80 -8.01 -0.88
CA ALA A 53 -22.96 -7.69 -1.71
C ALA A 53 -24.12 -7.01 -0.94
N ASN A 54 -24.26 -7.31 0.36
CA ASN A 54 -25.29 -6.71 1.23
C ASN A 54 -24.81 -5.39 1.85
N GLY A 55 -24.27 -4.52 0.99
CA GLY A 55 -23.52 -3.32 1.34
C GLY A 55 -24.36 -2.19 1.93
N LYS A 56 -24.40 -2.07 3.25
CA LYS A 56 -24.55 -0.78 3.94
C LYS A 56 -23.60 -0.71 5.14
N ASN A 57 -22.62 0.20 5.06
CA ASN A 57 -21.72 0.69 6.11
C ASN A 57 -21.73 -0.09 7.43
N ARG A 58 -21.19 -1.31 7.41
CA ARG A 58 -21.02 -2.07 8.64
C ARG A 58 -19.66 -1.76 9.23
N THR A 59 -19.64 -1.28 10.48
CA THR A 59 -18.41 -0.97 11.22
C THR A 59 -17.42 -2.14 11.23
N TRP A 60 -17.93 -3.38 11.29
CA TRP A 60 -17.10 -4.59 11.25
C TRP A 60 -16.31 -4.73 9.94
N TRP A 61 -16.83 -4.28 8.80
CA TRP A 61 -16.12 -4.37 7.52
C TRP A 61 -14.93 -3.41 7.48
N SER A 62 -15.09 -2.21 8.05
CA SER A 62 -13.98 -1.27 8.21
C SER A 62 -12.89 -1.84 9.12
N LEU A 63 -13.29 -2.45 10.25
CA LEU A 63 -12.36 -3.11 11.18
C LEU A 63 -11.65 -4.30 10.53
N ALA A 64 -12.39 -5.13 9.77
CA ALA A 64 -11.82 -6.26 9.04
C ALA A 64 -10.81 -5.79 7.97
N LYS A 65 -11.14 -4.75 7.20
CA LYS A 65 -10.19 -4.12 6.25
C LYS A 65 -8.93 -3.63 6.94
N ALA A 66 -9.07 -2.93 8.06
CA ALA A 66 -7.93 -2.46 8.84
C ALA A 66 -7.08 -3.64 9.31
N ALA A 67 -7.68 -4.68 9.88
CA ALA A 67 -6.96 -5.88 10.35
C ALA A 67 -6.18 -6.57 9.22
N ILE A 68 -6.78 -6.71 8.03
CA ILE A 68 -6.11 -7.28 6.86
C ILE A 68 -4.91 -6.41 6.45
N ILE A 69 -5.11 -5.09 6.35
CA ILE A 69 -4.03 -4.15 6.00
C ILE A 69 -2.90 -4.23 7.03
N HIS A 70 -3.21 -4.27 8.32
CA HIS A 70 -2.22 -4.40 9.39
C HIS A 70 -1.40 -5.70 9.26
N GLN A 71 -2.03 -6.82 8.90
CA GLN A 71 -1.28 -8.05 8.65
C GLN A 71 -0.42 -7.99 7.39
N CYS A 72 -0.93 -7.43 6.30
CA CYS A 72 -0.11 -7.19 5.11
C CYS A 72 1.12 -6.33 5.45
N LEU A 73 0.94 -5.27 6.23
CA LEU A 73 2.04 -4.41 6.68
C LEU A 73 3.04 -5.18 7.56
N LYS A 74 2.57 -6.04 8.47
CA LYS A 74 3.45 -6.89 9.29
C LYS A 74 4.33 -7.80 8.42
N ILE A 75 3.79 -8.36 7.34
CA ILE A 75 4.54 -9.18 6.38
C ILE A 75 5.56 -8.32 5.61
N ILE A 76 5.12 -7.18 5.06
CA ILE A 76 5.97 -6.26 4.28
C ILE A 76 7.13 -5.72 5.13
N PHE A 77 6.87 -5.41 6.40
CA PHE A 77 7.87 -4.86 7.32
C PHE A 77 8.66 -5.90 8.11
N ALA A 78 8.34 -7.19 8.01
CA ALA A 78 9.07 -8.25 8.68
C ALA A 78 10.60 -8.21 8.44
N PRO A 79 11.11 -7.93 7.22
CA PRO A 79 12.55 -7.80 6.98
C PRO A 79 13.20 -6.64 7.73
N PHE A 80 12.45 -5.57 7.99
CA PHE A 80 12.96 -4.38 8.68
C PHE A 80 12.90 -4.50 10.21
N ALA A 81 12.13 -5.45 10.74
CA ALA A 81 11.98 -5.66 12.18
C ALA A 81 13.24 -6.25 12.83
N LYS A 82 14.06 -6.98 12.05
CA LYS A 82 15.37 -7.44 12.51
C LYS A 82 16.39 -6.39 12.11
N ARG A 83 17.01 -5.74 13.09
CA ARG A 83 18.15 -4.85 12.85
C ARG A 83 19.24 -5.70 12.17
N PRO A 84 19.68 -5.35 10.95
CA PRO A 84 20.83 -6.04 10.36
C PRO A 84 22.04 -5.89 11.29
N PRO A 85 22.89 -6.92 11.41
CA PRO A 85 24.10 -6.83 12.22
C PRO A 85 25.06 -5.83 11.57
N PHE A 86 25.01 -4.58 12.03
CA PHE A 86 26.03 -3.58 11.85
C PHE A 86 26.48 -3.15 13.23
#